data_AF-A0A447PA42-F1
#
_entry.id   AF-A0A447PA42-F1
#
_cell.length_a   1.000
_cell.length_b   1.000
_cell.length_c   1.000
_cell.angle_alpha   90.00
_cell.angle_beta   90.00
_cell.angle_gamma   90.00
#
_symmetry.space_group_name_H-M   'P 1'
#
loop_
_entity.id
_entity.type
_entity.pdbx_description
1 polymer ?
#
loop_
_entity_poly.entity_id
_entity_poly.type
_entity_poly.pdbx_seq_one_letter_code
_entity_poly.pdbx_strand_id
1 'polypeptide(L)'
;MSVKTVGKEKVGVLDIPGFYVGLTDDVKVQLQKLEKQNVSSIVIDLRSNGGGALTEAVSLSGLFIPSGPIVQVRDNNGKVREDSDTDGVVYYKGPLVVLVDRFSASASEIFAAAMQDYGRALIVGEPTFGKGTVQQYRSLNRIYDQMLRPEWPALGSVQYTIQKFYRVNGGSTQRKGVTPDIIMPTGNEETETGEKFEDNALPWDSIDAAKYVKSDDLAPFGPELLKEHNARIAKDPEFQYIMKDIARFNAMKDKRNIVSLNYAQREKENNEEDALRLARINDRFKREGKPC
;
A
#
# COMPACT_ATOMS: atom_id res chain seq x y z
N MET A 1 15.23 6.12 3.49
CA MET A 1 15.81 5.89 2.16
C MET A 1 16.99 4.95 2.27
N SER A 2 17.08 3.95 1.40
CA SER A 2 18.26 3.07 1.27
C SER A 2 18.58 2.81 -0.20
N VAL A 3 19.80 2.38 -0.50
CA VAL A 3 20.19 1.91 -1.84
C VAL A 3 20.56 0.44 -1.76
N LYS A 4 20.00 -0.37 -2.66
CA LYS A 4 20.28 -1.79 -2.80
C LYS A 4 21.06 -2.02 -4.10
N THR A 5 22.13 -2.81 -4.04
CA THR A 5 22.98 -3.10 -5.20
C THR A 5 22.78 -4.54 -5.64
N VAL A 6 22.53 -4.76 -6.93
CA VAL A 6 22.42 -6.09 -7.54
C VAL A 6 23.37 -6.15 -8.73
N GLY A 7 24.47 -6.90 -8.60
CA GLY A 7 25.54 -6.86 -9.58
C GLY A 7 26.15 -5.46 -9.69
N LYS A 8 26.02 -4.82 -10.85
CA LYS A 8 26.48 -3.44 -11.09
C LYS A 8 25.38 -2.39 -10.97
N GLU A 9 24.12 -2.81 -10.90
CA GLU A 9 22.95 -1.93 -10.87
C GLU A 9 22.62 -1.50 -9.43
N LYS A 10 22.11 -0.28 -9.28
CA LYS A 10 21.68 0.29 -7.99
C LYS A 10 20.21 0.65 -8.04
N VAL A 11 19.47 0.27 -7.01
CA VAL A 11 18.05 0.58 -6.84
C VAL A 11 17.85 1.41 -5.58
N GLY A 12 17.23 2.58 -5.73
CA GLY A 12 16.82 3.41 -4.60
C GLY A 12 15.53 2.90 -3.98
N VAL A 13 15.45 2.87 -2.65
CA VAL A 13 14.23 2.47 -1.92
C VAL A 13 13.82 3.59 -0.97
N LEU A 14 12.61 4.11 -1.18
CA LEU A 14 11.95 5.08 -0.32
C LEU A 14 10.90 4.35 0.52
N ASP A 15 11.24 4.12 1.78
CA ASP A 15 10.32 3.58 2.79
C ASP A 15 9.47 4.72 3.34
N ILE A 16 8.15 4.69 3.07
CA ILE A 16 7.21 5.74 3.46
C ILE A 16 6.24 5.16 4.49
N PRO A 17 6.39 5.52 5.78
CA PRO A 17 5.56 4.95 6.85
C PRO A 17 4.12 5.50 6.87
N GLY A 18 3.90 6.68 6.30
CA GLY A 18 2.60 7.36 6.30
C GLY A 18 2.64 8.62 5.44
N PHE A 19 1.47 9.10 5.01
CA PHE A 19 1.30 10.36 4.29
C PHE A 19 1.17 11.53 5.28
N TYR A 20 2.25 11.80 6.02
CA TYR A 20 2.33 12.92 6.95
C TYR A 20 2.51 14.25 6.21
N VAL A 21 2.02 15.35 6.79
CA VAL A 21 2.19 16.69 6.22
C VAL A 21 3.68 17.04 6.16
N GLY A 22 4.18 17.35 4.96
CA GLY A 22 5.60 17.57 4.67
C GLY A 22 6.33 16.37 4.03
N LEU A 23 5.65 15.23 3.86
CA LEU A 23 6.22 14.04 3.21
C LEU A 23 6.79 14.37 1.83
N THR A 24 6.06 15.12 1.02
CA THR A 24 6.46 15.43 -0.36
C THR A 24 7.80 16.17 -0.39
N ASP A 25 8.03 17.11 0.52
CA ASP A 25 9.28 17.87 0.59
C ASP A 25 10.45 17.00 1.04
N ASP A 26 10.23 16.11 2.01
CA ASP A 26 11.24 15.14 2.43
C ASP A 26 11.62 14.20 1.28
N VAL A 27 10.64 13.73 0.51
CA VAL A 27 10.87 12.87 -0.66
C VAL A 27 11.67 13.62 -1.73
N LYS A 28 11.38 14.90 -2.02
CA LYS A 28 12.18 15.72 -2.95
C LYS A 28 13.66 15.73 -2.57
N VAL A 29 13.97 15.90 -1.28
CA VAL A 29 15.35 15.85 -0.78
C VAL A 29 15.99 14.48 -1.00
N GLN A 30 15.25 13.39 -0.78
CA GLN A 30 15.78 12.05 -1.02
C GLN A 30 15.97 11.73 -2.51
N LEU A 31 15.08 12.21 -3.39
CA LEU A 31 15.23 12.05 -4.85
C LEU A 31 16.53 12.68 -5.35
N GLN A 32 16.87 13.90 -4.90
CA GLN A 32 18.14 14.55 -5.23
C GLN A 32 19.36 13.75 -4.74
N LYS A 33 19.26 13.09 -3.58
CA LYS A 33 20.34 12.22 -3.06
C LYS A 33 20.48 10.94 -3.87
N LEU A 34 19.38 10.38 -4.37
CA LEU A 34 19.36 9.18 -5.20
C LEU A 34 19.89 9.47 -6.62
N GLU A 35 19.54 10.63 -7.18
CA GLU A 35 20.06 11.12 -8.46
C GLU A 35 21.60 11.20 -8.44
N LYS A 36 22.18 11.82 -7.39
CA LYS A 36 23.65 11.88 -7.21
C LYS A 36 24.32 10.51 -7.08
N GLN A 37 23.57 9.47 -6.71
CA GLN A 37 24.07 8.11 -6.58
C GLN A 37 23.92 7.28 -7.87
N ASN A 38 23.36 7.89 -8.93
CA ASN A 38 23.11 7.27 -10.24
C ASN A 38 22.35 5.95 -10.11
N VAL A 39 21.22 5.96 -9.39
CA VAL A 39 20.34 4.78 -9.29
C VAL A 39 19.59 4.55 -10.60
N SER A 40 19.47 3.28 -10.98
CA SER A 40 18.85 2.85 -12.23
C SER A 40 17.32 2.84 -12.15
N SER A 41 16.78 2.66 -10.95
CA SER A 41 15.33 2.70 -10.67
C SER A 41 15.05 3.07 -9.21
N ILE A 42 13.80 3.45 -8.94
CA ILE A 42 13.31 3.74 -7.58
C ILE A 42 12.14 2.81 -7.22
N VAL A 43 12.13 2.32 -5.99
CA VAL A 43 11.02 1.63 -5.35
C VAL A 43 10.45 2.54 -4.26
N ILE A 44 9.16 2.80 -4.31
CA ILE A 44 8.40 3.41 -3.21
C ILE A 44 7.73 2.28 -2.44
N ASP A 45 8.12 2.09 -1.20
CA ASP A 45 7.56 1.08 -0.31
C ASP A 45 6.42 1.70 0.52
N LEU A 46 5.20 1.27 0.22
CA LEU A 46 3.95 1.66 0.90
C LEU A 46 3.34 0.49 1.67
N ARG A 47 4.07 -0.61 1.87
CA ARG A 47 3.59 -1.74 2.68
C ARG A 47 3.23 -1.26 4.07
N SER A 48 2.07 -1.68 4.56
CA SER A 48 1.53 -1.29 5.86
C SER A 48 1.36 0.22 6.08
N ASN A 49 1.37 1.02 5.00
CA ASN A 49 1.07 2.43 5.06
C ASN A 49 -0.45 2.66 4.97
N GLY A 50 -1.08 2.93 6.12
CA GLY A 50 -2.52 3.16 6.25
C GLY A 50 -3.05 4.47 5.65
N GLY A 51 -2.18 5.28 5.03
CA GLY A 51 -2.52 6.53 4.37
C GLY A 51 -2.12 7.77 5.17
N GLY A 52 -2.96 8.80 5.13
CA GLY A 52 -2.67 10.10 5.73
C GLY A 52 -3.34 11.24 4.96
N ALA A 53 -2.67 12.38 4.86
CA ALA A 53 -3.22 13.56 4.22
C ALA A 53 -3.44 13.35 2.72
N LEU A 54 -4.66 13.62 2.25
CA LEU A 54 -5.02 13.55 0.83
C LEU A 54 -4.14 14.47 -0.02
N THR A 55 -3.84 15.66 0.49
CA THR A 55 -2.98 16.65 -0.19
C THR A 55 -1.59 16.09 -0.45
N GLU A 56 -1.04 15.30 0.47
CA GLU A 56 0.26 14.66 0.29
C GLU A 56 0.22 13.57 -0.78
N ALA A 57 -0.89 12.84 -0.93
CA ALA A 57 -1.03 11.89 -2.03
C ALA A 57 -1.01 12.60 -3.40
N VAL A 58 -1.68 13.75 -3.49
CA VAL A 58 -1.72 14.57 -4.70
C VAL A 58 -0.33 15.14 -5.02
N SER A 59 0.30 15.82 -4.06
CA SER A 59 1.61 16.46 -4.27
C SER A 59 2.74 15.44 -4.46
N LEU A 60 2.71 14.30 -3.76
CA LEU A 60 3.67 13.23 -3.98
C LEU A 60 3.54 12.63 -5.38
N SER A 61 2.31 12.51 -5.91
CA SER A 61 2.07 12.06 -7.28
C SER A 61 2.69 13.01 -8.30
N GLY A 62 2.58 14.33 -8.08
CA GLY A 62 3.18 15.37 -8.91
C GLY A 62 4.70 15.27 -9.08
N LEU A 63 5.41 14.63 -8.13
CA LEU A 63 6.86 14.40 -8.29
C LEU A 63 7.21 13.49 -9.48
N PHE A 64 6.25 12.68 -9.94
CA PHE A 64 6.45 11.63 -10.93
C PHE A 64 5.65 11.83 -12.22
N ILE A 65 4.54 12.57 -12.18
CA ILE A 65 3.72 12.88 -13.35
C ILE A 65 3.68 14.39 -13.63
N PRO A 66 3.61 14.84 -14.90
CA PRO A 66 3.74 16.27 -15.21
C PRO A 66 2.60 17.13 -14.69
N SER A 67 1.36 16.74 -14.98
CA SER A 67 0.15 17.45 -14.53
C SER A 67 -1.08 16.61 -14.83
N GLY A 68 -2.19 16.95 -14.18
CA GLY A 68 -3.49 16.30 -14.41
C GLY A 68 -4.17 15.88 -13.11
N PRO A 69 -5.41 15.38 -13.21
CA PRO A 69 -6.15 14.90 -12.04
C PRO A 69 -5.44 13.70 -11.43
N ILE A 70 -5.32 13.66 -10.11
CA ILE A 70 -4.79 12.51 -9.37
C ILE A 70 -5.94 11.66 -8.84
N VAL A 71 -7.00 12.32 -8.38
CA VAL A 71 -8.12 11.69 -7.71
C VAL A 71 -9.38 12.52 -7.90
N GLN A 72 -10.51 11.84 -8.04
CA GLN A 72 -11.83 12.45 -8.03
C GLN A 72 -12.49 12.19 -6.68
N VAL A 73 -13.07 13.21 -6.07
CA VAL A 73 -13.72 13.12 -4.76
C VAL A 73 -15.18 13.52 -4.91
N ARG A 74 -16.08 12.66 -4.46
CA ARG A 74 -17.54 12.90 -4.49
C ARG A 74 -18.06 13.11 -3.07
N ASP A 75 -18.76 14.22 -2.86
CA ASP A 75 -19.43 14.51 -1.59
C ASP A 75 -20.79 13.81 -1.44
N ASN A 76 -21.37 13.92 -0.25
CA ASN A 76 -22.69 13.37 0.09
C ASN A 76 -23.86 14.03 -0.68
N ASN A 77 -23.63 15.17 -1.35
CA ASN A 77 -24.60 15.86 -2.19
C ASN A 77 -24.41 15.53 -3.69
N GLY A 78 -23.52 14.59 -4.00
CA GLY A 78 -23.26 14.13 -5.35
C GLY A 78 -22.32 15.01 -6.18
N LYS A 79 -21.74 16.07 -5.60
CA LYS A 79 -20.77 16.92 -6.30
C LYS A 79 -19.42 16.23 -6.40
N VAL A 80 -18.85 16.21 -7.60
CA VAL A 80 -17.53 15.68 -7.87
C VAL A 80 -16.53 16.82 -7.98
N ARG A 81 -15.38 16.67 -7.33
CA ARG A 81 -14.22 17.56 -7.41
C ARG A 81 -13.01 16.74 -7.84
N GLU A 82 -12.22 17.26 -8.75
CA GLU A 82 -10.94 16.67 -9.14
C GLU A 82 -9.81 17.38 -8.41
N ASP A 83 -8.99 16.63 -7.68
CA ASP A 83 -7.77 17.16 -7.07
C ASP A 83 -6.60 16.81 -7.98
N SER A 84 -5.86 17.84 -8.41
CA SER A 84 -4.78 17.76 -9.39
C SER A 84 -3.50 18.35 -8.81
N ASP A 85 -2.36 17.86 -9.28
CA ASP A 85 -1.11 18.61 -9.14
C ASP A 85 -1.01 19.66 -10.27
N THR A 86 -0.57 20.87 -9.92
CA THR A 86 -0.63 22.04 -10.80
C THR A 86 0.73 22.72 -11.03
N ASP A 87 1.81 22.25 -10.41
CA ASP A 87 3.12 22.91 -10.53
C ASP A 87 3.86 22.56 -11.84
N GLY A 88 3.52 21.44 -12.47
CA GLY A 88 4.08 21.04 -13.77
C GLY A 88 5.47 20.40 -13.70
N VAL A 89 6.03 20.18 -12.51
CA VAL A 89 7.45 19.85 -12.30
C VAL A 89 7.64 18.38 -11.93
N VAL A 90 8.14 17.60 -12.90
CA VAL A 90 8.53 16.20 -12.64
C VAL A 90 9.94 16.13 -12.06
N TYR A 91 10.05 15.68 -10.82
CA TYR A 91 11.32 15.52 -10.09
C TYR A 91 12.04 14.21 -10.41
N TYR A 92 11.32 13.17 -10.82
CA TYR A 92 11.92 11.90 -11.23
C TYR A 92 11.21 11.30 -12.44
N LYS A 93 11.99 11.07 -13.52
CA LYS A 93 11.50 10.50 -14.79
C LYS A 93 11.93 9.05 -15.04
N GLY A 94 12.79 8.50 -14.18
CA GLY A 94 13.30 7.14 -14.35
C GLY A 94 12.26 6.06 -14.01
N PRO A 95 12.63 4.77 -14.21
CA PRO A 95 11.78 3.64 -13.89
C PRO A 95 11.36 3.62 -12.41
N LEU A 96 10.05 3.52 -12.18
CA LEU A 96 9.43 3.59 -10.86
C LEU A 96 8.63 2.32 -10.58
N VAL A 97 8.78 1.79 -9.37
CA VAL A 97 7.98 0.70 -8.83
C VAL A 97 7.31 1.16 -7.54
N VAL A 98 6.05 0.81 -7.34
CA VAL A 98 5.33 1.01 -6.08
C VAL A 98 5.06 -0.36 -5.46
N LEU A 99 5.60 -0.59 -4.28
CA LEU A 99 5.43 -1.82 -3.51
C LEU A 99 4.33 -1.62 -2.48
N VAL A 100 3.29 -2.46 -2.53
CA VAL A 100 2.10 -2.38 -1.68
C VAL A 100 1.78 -3.72 -1.02
N ASP A 101 1.01 -3.71 0.06
CA ASP A 101 0.45 -4.93 0.67
C ASP A 101 -1.03 -4.73 1.03
N ARG A 102 -1.65 -5.76 1.62
CA ARG A 102 -3.04 -5.72 2.08
C ARG A 102 -3.36 -4.65 3.12
N PHE A 103 -2.34 -4.01 3.71
CA PHE A 103 -2.46 -2.96 4.72
C PHE A 103 -2.15 -1.56 4.15
N SER A 104 -1.69 -1.46 2.90
CA SER A 104 -1.67 -0.19 2.17
C SER A 104 -3.10 0.31 2.00
N ALA A 105 -3.42 1.51 2.50
CA ALA A 105 -4.79 2.02 2.54
C ALA A 105 -4.88 3.52 2.21
N SER A 106 -6.06 3.98 1.80
CA SER A 106 -6.42 5.40 1.71
C SER A 106 -5.47 6.19 0.79
N ALA A 107 -4.67 7.11 1.33
CA ALA A 107 -3.74 7.95 0.55
C ALA A 107 -2.72 7.11 -0.24
N SER A 108 -2.27 5.98 0.31
CA SER A 108 -1.39 5.02 -0.37
C SER A 108 -2.03 4.43 -1.61
N GLU A 109 -3.33 4.14 -1.54
CA GLU A 109 -4.10 3.59 -2.66
C GLU A 109 -4.34 4.64 -3.75
N ILE A 110 -4.56 5.89 -3.35
CA ILE A 110 -4.67 7.02 -4.29
C ILE A 110 -3.38 7.17 -5.09
N PHE A 111 -2.24 7.22 -4.39
CA PHE A 111 -0.93 7.32 -5.03
C PHE A 111 -0.66 6.14 -5.97
N ALA A 112 -0.83 4.90 -5.49
CA ALA A 112 -0.59 3.70 -6.29
C ALA A 112 -1.53 3.63 -7.51
N ALA A 113 -2.82 3.94 -7.33
CA ALA A 113 -3.80 3.97 -8.42
C ALA A 113 -3.46 5.03 -9.47
N ALA A 114 -3.06 6.23 -9.05
CA ALA A 114 -2.64 7.28 -9.98
C ALA A 114 -1.41 6.82 -10.78
N MET A 115 -0.38 6.29 -10.11
CA MET A 115 0.81 5.79 -10.82
C MET A 115 0.48 4.67 -11.81
N GLN A 116 -0.46 3.78 -11.47
CA GLN A 116 -0.92 2.72 -12.37
C GLN A 116 -1.73 3.26 -13.56
N ASP A 117 -2.70 4.14 -13.31
CA ASP A 117 -3.61 4.66 -14.35
C ASP A 117 -2.88 5.54 -15.37
N TYR A 118 -1.90 6.32 -14.91
CA TYR A 118 -1.01 7.09 -15.78
C TYR A 118 0.05 6.24 -16.50
N GLY A 119 0.13 4.93 -16.20
CA GLY A 119 1.20 4.05 -16.68
C GLY A 119 2.59 4.50 -16.21
N ARG A 120 2.67 5.26 -15.11
CA ARG A 120 3.92 5.87 -14.64
C ARG A 120 4.80 4.89 -13.87
N ALA A 121 4.21 3.97 -13.14
CA ALA A 121 4.93 3.01 -12.31
C ALA A 121 4.30 1.62 -12.37
N LEU A 122 5.13 0.61 -12.16
CA LEU A 122 4.67 -0.77 -11.96
C LEU A 122 4.27 -0.97 -10.50
N ILE A 123 3.08 -1.50 -10.26
CA ILE A 123 2.59 -1.85 -8.93
C ILE A 123 2.92 -3.31 -8.64
N VAL A 124 3.55 -3.58 -7.50
CA VAL A 124 4.01 -4.91 -7.09
C VAL A 124 3.55 -5.19 -5.66
N GLY A 125 3.17 -6.42 -5.35
CA GLY A 125 2.87 -6.82 -3.97
C GLY A 125 1.53 -7.55 -3.83
N GLU A 126 0.68 -7.12 -2.90
CA GLU A 126 -0.66 -7.68 -2.68
C GLU A 126 -1.76 -6.69 -3.06
N PRO A 127 -2.99 -7.14 -3.38
CA PRO A 127 -4.14 -6.25 -3.43
C PRO A 127 -4.29 -5.43 -2.15
N THR A 128 -4.47 -4.13 -2.28
CA THR A 128 -4.51 -3.19 -1.15
C THR A 128 -5.82 -3.27 -0.36
N PHE A 129 -5.89 -2.53 0.75
CA PHE A 129 -6.97 -2.65 1.74
C PHE A 129 -8.39 -2.38 1.18
N GLY A 130 -8.52 -1.43 0.24
CA GLY A 130 -9.78 -1.03 -0.36
C GLY A 130 -10.50 0.10 0.37
N LYS A 131 -9.78 0.99 1.07
CA LYS A 131 -10.39 2.11 1.83
C LYS A 131 -10.64 3.29 0.88
N GLY A 132 -11.82 3.34 0.27
CA GLY A 132 -12.23 4.34 -0.72
C GLY A 132 -13.01 5.55 -0.19
N THR A 133 -12.94 5.81 1.12
CA THR A 133 -13.70 6.87 1.80
C THR A 133 -12.79 7.85 2.53
N VAL A 134 -13.23 9.12 2.56
CA VAL A 134 -12.60 10.19 3.33
C VAL A 134 -13.45 10.49 4.55
N GLN A 135 -12.81 10.46 5.71
CA GLN A 135 -13.40 10.84 6.98
C GLN A 135 -13.00 12.25 7.38
N GLN A 136 -13.87 12.91 8.13
CA GLN A 136 -13.62 14.23 8.69
C GLN A 136 -13.78 14.23 10.19
N TYR A 137 -12.82 14.87 10.87
CA TYR A 137 -12.92 15.17 12.30
C TYR A 137 -13.71 16.46 12.52
N ARG A 138 -14.64 16.42 13.49
CA ARG A 138 -15.36 17.58 13.99
C ARG A 138 -15.33 17.60 15.51
N SER A 139 -14.85 18.71 16.06
CA SER A 139 -14.94 19.00 17.49
C SER A 139 -16.41 19.11 17.89
N LEU A 140 -16.75 18.56 19.06
CA LEU A 140 -18.08 18.74 19.66
C LEU A 140 -18.18 20.06 20.43
N ASN A 141 -17.05 20.72 20.70
CA ASN A 141 -17.02 22.02 21.37
C ASN A 141 -17.68 23.10 20.52
N ARG A 142 -18.50 23.92 21.16
CA ARG A 142 -19.12 25.12 20.59
C ARG A 142 -18.52 26.36 21.27
N ILE A 143 -18.50 27.46 20.53
CA ILE A 143 -17.86 28.72 20.96
C ILE A 143 -18.43 29.28 22.28
N TYR A 144 -19.66 28.91 22.65
CA TYR A 144 -20.34 29.40 23.85
C TYR A 144 -20.25 28.44 25.04
N ASP A 145 -19.66 27.25 24.89
CA ASP A 145 -19.67 26.23 25.95
C ASP A 145 -18.95 26.74 27.20
N GLN A 146 -17.77 27.34 27.04
CA GLN A 146 -17.00 27.88 28.15
C GLN A 146 -17.67 29.09 28.83
N MET A 147 -18.56 29.80 28.13
CA MET A 147 -19.31 30.92 28.68
C MET A 147 -20.55 30.46 29.46
N LEU A 148 -21.31 29.50 28.91
CA LEU A 148 -22.58 29.05 29.47
C LEU A 148 -22.41 27.93 30.51
N ARG A 149 -21.34 27.15 30.40
CA ARG A 149 -21.03 25.98 31.24
C ARG A 149 -19.53 25.94 31.53
N PRO A 150 -18.97 26.92 32.26
CA PRO A 150 -17.54 26.97 32.56
C PRO A 150 -17.04 25.76 33.37
N GLU A 151 -17.94 25.02 34.02
CA GLU A 151 -17.64 23.80 34.76
C GLU A 151 -17.48 22.56 33.87
N TRP A 152 -17.87 22.61 32.59
CA TRP A 152 -17.73 21.47 31.69
C TRP A 152 -16.26 21.24 31.28
N PRO A 153 -15.82 19.97 31.17
CA PRO A 153 -14.53 19.66 30.59
C PRO A 153 -14.54 19.92 29.07
N ALA A 154 -13.36 19.94 28.45
CA ALA A 154 -13.26 19.94 27.00
C ALA A 154 -14.04 18.74 26.42
N LEU A 155 -14.91 19.00 25.45
CA LEU A 155 -15.66 17.94 24.79
C LEU A 155 -14.78 17.20 23.79
N GLY A 156 -15.18 15.98 23.47
CA GLY A 156 -14.51 15.15 22.48
C GLY A 156 -14.72 15.60 21.04
N SER A 157 -14.48 14.68 20.12
CA SER A 157 -14.71 14.88 18.69
C SER A 157 -15.44 13.66 18.10
N VAL A 158 -16.02 13.86 16.92
CA VAL A 158 -16.57 12.78 16.11
C VAL A 158 -15.79 12.69 14.81
N GLN A 159 -15.70 11.48 14.28
CA GLN A 159 -15.16 11.18 12.97
C GLN A 159 -16.25 10.48 12.15
N TYR A 160 -16.55 11.03 10.97
CA TYR A 160 -17.58 10.47 10.10
C TYR A 160 -17.18 10.62 8.63
N THR A 161 -17.67 9.70 7.80
CA THR A 161 -17.44 9.70 6.36
C THR A 161 -18.18 10.85 5.70
N ILE A 162 -17.48 11.65 4.90
CA ILE A 162 -18.05 12.79 4.17
C ILE A 162 -17.98 12.63 2.66
N GLN A 163 -17.04 11.82 2.16
CA GLN A 163 -16.75 11.71 0.74
C GLN A 163 -16.30 10.28 0.39
N LYS A 164 -16.50 9.93 -0.89
CA LYS A 164 -15.85 8.79 -1.55
C LYS A 164 -14.82 9.31 -2.54
N PHE A 165 -13.72 8.59 -2.71
CA PHE A 165 -12.76 8.89 -3.77
C PHE A 165 -12.77 7.83 -4.87
N TYR A 166 -12.44 8.30 -6.07
CA TYR A 166 -12.45 7.55 -7.31
C TYR A 166 -11.15 7.83 -8.06
N ARG A 167 -10.70 6.80 -8.78
CA ARG A 167 -9.56 6.86 -9.67
C ARG A 167 -9.83 7.81 -10.84
N VAL A 168 -8.78 8.21 -11.53
CA VAL A 168 -8.88 9.02 -12.75
C VAL A 168 -9.60 8.29 -13.88
N ASN A 169 -9.56 6.95 -13.87
CA ASN A 169 -10.32 6.10 -14.78
C ASN A 169 -11.81 5.94 -14.41
N GLY A 170 -12.27 6.55 -13.30
CA GLY A 170 -13.66 6.54 -12.84
C GLY A 170 -14.01 5.44 -11.84
N GLY A 171 -13.21 4.37 -11.71
CA GLY A 171 -13.46 3.31 -10.73
C GLY A 171 -13.10 3.73 -9.30
N SER A 172 -13.89 3.32 -8.29
CA SER A 172 -13.50 3.50 -6.88
C SER A 172 -12.48 2.44 -6.43
N THR A 173 -11.64 2.77 -5.45
CA THR A 173 -10.84 1.80 -4.68
C THR A 173 -11.67 1.10 -3.61
N GLN A 174 -12.87 1.60 -3.27
CA GLN A 174 -13.70 1.07 -2.19
C GLN A 174 -13.92 -0.45 -2.34
N ARG A 175 -13.57 -1.24 -1.31
CA ARG A 175 -13.63 -2.71 -1.24
C ARG A 175 -12.79 -3.49 -2.26
N LYS A 176 -12.27 -2.86 -3.32
CA LYS A 176 -11.45 -3.52 -4.36
C LYS A 176 -9.95 -3.26 -4.21
N GLY A 177 -9.60 -2.10 -3.66
CA GLY A 177 -8.23 -1.61 -3.59
C GLY A 177 -7.61 -1.35 -4.97
N VAL A 178 -6.28 -1.40 -4.99
CA VAL A 178 -5.42 -1.39 -6.16
C VAL A 178 -4.90 -2.80 -6.33
N THR A 179 -5.16 -3.40 -7.49
CA THR A 179 -4.61 -4.72 -7.85
C THR A 179 -3.23 -4.52 -8.47
N PRO A 180 -2.16 -5.14 -7.92
CA PRO A 180 -0.82 -5.04 -8.48
C PRO A 180 -0.70 -5.60 -9.89
N ASP A 181 0.24 -5.05 -10.66
CA ASP A 181 0.62 -5.58 -11.97
C ASP A 181 1.41 -6.90 -11.84
N ILE A 182 2.21 -7.02 -10.76
CA ILE A 182 2.84 -8.29 -10.35
C ILE A 182 2.42 -8.62 -8.92
N ILE A 183 1.60 -9.67 -8.79
CA ILE A 183 1.07 -10.12 -7.51
C ILE A 183 2.05 -11.12 -6.86
N MET A 184 2.50 -10.79 -5.65
CA MET A 184 3.30 -11.70 -4.82
C MET A 184 2.44 -12.90 -4.38
N PRO A 185 3.02 -14.07 -4.09
CA PRO A 185 2.26 -15.29 -3.77
C PRO A 185 1.19 -15.11 -2.70
N THR A 186 1.48 -14.35 -1.65
CA THR A 186 0.56 -14.07 -0.54
C THR A 186 -0.65 -13.24 -0.93
N GLY A 187 -0.58 -12.50 -2.06
CA GLY A 187 -1.69 -11.72 -2.61
C GLY A 187 -2.63 -12.50 -3.53
N ASN A 188 -2.27 -13.73 -3.92
CA ASN A 188 -3.16 -14.64 -4.65
C ASN A 188 -4.08 -15.45 -3.72
N GLU A 189 -3.79 -15.44 -2.42
CA GLU A 189 -4.58 -16.10 -1.41
C GLU A 189 -5.77 -15.24 -0.97
N GLU A 190 -6.88 -15.88 -0.64
CA GLU A 190 -7.98 -15.19 0.03
C GLU A 190 -7.54 -14.77 1.44
N THR A 191 -7.48 -13.46 1.67
CA THR A 191 -7.24 -12.88 3.00
C THR A 191 -8.55 -12.71 3.77
N GLU A 192 -8.47 -12.66 5.10
CA GLU A 192 -9.57 -12.24 5.99
C GLU A 192 -9.54 -10.74 6.36
N THR A 193 -8.58 -9.98 5.82
CA THR A 193 -8.40 -8.55 6.12
C THR A 193 -8.76 -7.68 4.92
N GLY A 194 -9.22 -6.46 5.18
CA GLY A 194 -9.53 -5.46 4.15
C GLY A 194 -10.95 -4.91 4.29
N GLU A 195 -11.20 -3.76 3.69
CA GLU A 195 -12.47 -3.02 3.77
C GLU A 195 -13.68 -3.87 3.37
N LYS A 196 -13.49 -4.85 2.48
CA LYS A 196 -14.56 -5.75 2.03
C LYS A 196 -15.13 -6.66 3.14
N PHE A 197 -14.39 -6.85 4.23
CA PHE A 197 -14.80 -7.65 5.38
C PHE A 197 -15.29 -6.81 6.57
N GLU A 198 -15.16 -5.48 6.49
CA GLU A 198 -15.61 -4.58 7.54
C GLU A 198 -17.14 -4.44 7.53
N ASP A 199 -17.72 -4.43 8.74
CA ASP A 199 -19.17 -4.29 8.92
C ASP A 199 -19.67 -2.97 8.36
N ASN A 200 -20.72 -3.03 7.55
CA ASN A 200 -21.35 -1.86 6.91
C ASN A 200 -20.41 -1.01 6.03
N ALA A 201 -19.29 -1.58 5.55
CA ALA A 201 -18.45 -0.91 4.56
C ALA A 201 -19.29 -0.44 3.36
N LEU A 202 -19.05 0.77 2.84
CA LEU A 202 -19.82 1.25 1.68
C LEU A 202 -19.55 0.36 0.45
N PRO A 203 -20.54 0.16 -0.43
CA PRO A 203 -20.36 -0.64 -1.64
C PRO A 203 -19.40 0.05 -2.61
N TRP A 204 -18.76 -0.74 -3.47
CA TRP A 204 -18.02 -0.24 -4.62
C TRP A 204 -18.98 0.37 -5.65
N ASP A 205 -18.55 1.47 -6.27
CA ASP A 205 -19.21 2.15 -7.38
C ASP A 205 -18.18 2.82 -8.30
N SER A 206 -18.67 3.41 -9.39
CA SER A 206 -17.86 4.14 -10.36
C SER A 206 -18.57 5.43 -10.78
N ILE A 207 -17.78 6.39 -11.24
CA ILE A 207 -18.21 7.63 -11.88
C ILE A 207 -17.56 7.74 -13.26
N ASP A 208 -17.85 8.81 -13.99
CA ASP A 208 -17.18 9.09 -15.25
C ASP A 208 -15.67 9.26 -15.04
N ALA A 209 -14.89 8.83 -16.04
CA ALA A 209 -13.46 9.05 -16.04
C ALA A 209 -13.14 10.54 -16.15
N ALA A 210 -12.14 10.99 -15.39
CA ALA A 210 -11.58 12.32 -15.55
C ALA A 210 -10.85 12.42 -16.90
N LYS A 211 -10.61 13.64 -17.37
CA LYS A 211 -9.80 13.87 -18.57
C LYS A 211 -8.33 13.91 -18.18
N TYR A 212 -7.57 12.89 -18.57
CA TYR A 212 -6.13 12.81 -18.34
C TYR A 212 -5.41 12.18 -19.54
N VAL A 213 -4.11 12.41 -19.63
CA VAL A 213 -3.22 11.81 -20.63
C VAL A 213 -2.24 10.91 -19.90
N LYS A 214 -2.13 9.65 -20.34
CA LYS A 214 -1.15 8.72 -19.76
C LYS A 214 0.27 9.25 -19.95
N SER A 215 1.10 9.09 -18.93
CA SER A 215 2.50 9.48 -18.98
C SER A 215 3.35 8.50 -19.79
N ASP A 216 3.03 7.20 -19.70
CA ASP A 216 3.73 6.13 -20.39
C ASP A 216 2.79 4.89 -20.51
N ASP A 217 3.25 3.83 -21.17
CA ASP A 217 2.57 2.54 -21.24
C ASP A 217 3.52 1.39 -20.87
N LEU A 218 3.33 0.83 -19.68
CA LEU A 218 4.12 -0.29 -19.17
C LEU A 218 3.55 -1.67 -19.53
N ALA A 219 2.35 -1.73 -20.12
CA ALA A 219 1.68 -2.99 -20.45
C ALA A 219 2.54 -3.93 -21.34
N PRO A 220 3.32 -3.43 -22.33
CA PRO A 220 4.19 -4.28 -23.15
C PRO A 220 5.25 -5.07 -22.37
N PHE A 221 5.71 -4.55 -21.22
CA PHE A 221 6.75 -5.21 -20.41
C PHE A 221 6.19 -6.28 -19.46
N GLY A 222 4.88 -6.26 -19.18
CA GLY A 222 4.23 -7.13 -18.19
C GLY A 222 4.52 -8.62 -18.37
N PRO A 223 4.32 -9.22 -19.57
CA PRO A 223 4.55 -10.65 -19.78
C PRO A 223 6.00 -11.10 -19.52
N GLU A 224 6.99 -10.31 -19.95
CA GLU A 224 8.40 -10.61 -19.74
C GLU A 224 8.77 -10.49 -18.25
N LEU A 225 8.35 -9.41 -17.59
CA LEU A 225 8.59 -9.20 -16.17
C LEU A 225 7.99 -10.33 -15.32
N LEU A 226 6.78 -10.77 -15.65
CA LEU A 226 6.10 -11.86 -14.94
C LEU A 226 6.81 -13.22 -15.15
N LYS A 227 7.23 -13.52 -16.40
CA LYS A 227 7.98 -14.74 -16.71
C LYS A 227 9.28 -14.79 -15.89
N GLU A 228 10.04 -13.70 -15.90
CA GLU A 228 11.31 -13.61 -15.17
C GLU A 228 11.10 -13.62 -13.65
N HIS A 229 10.04 -12.98 -13.14
CA HIS A 229 9.64 -13.06 -11.74
C HIS A 229 9.37 -14.51 -11.32
N ASN A 230 8.51 -15.21 -12.05
CA ASN A 230 8.14 -16.61 -11.77
C ASN A 230 9.36 -17.54 -11.78
N ALA A 231 10.27 -17.36 -12.75
CA ALA A 231 11.50 -18.15 -12.84
C ALA A 231 12.44 -17.92 -11.63
N ARG A 232 12.51 -16.69 -11.10
CA ARG A 232 13.31 -16.36 -9.91
C ARG A 232 12.69 -16.95 -8.64
N ILE A 233 11.41 -16.70 -8.38
CA ILE A 233 10.77 -17.15 -7.13
C ILE A 233 10.65 -18.67 -7.04
N ALA A 234 10.61 -19.40 -8.16
CA ALA A 234 10.63 -20.85 -8.16
C ALA A 234 11.93 -21.44 -7.58
N LYS A 235 13.05 -20.69 -7.70
CA LYS A 235 14.39 -21.11 -7.23
C LYS A 235 14.75 -20.51 -5.88
N ASP A 236 14.04 -19.49 -5.43
CA ASP A 236 14.33 -18.79 -4.19
C ASP A 236 13.81 -19.57 -2.97
N PRO A 237 14.69 -19.95 -2.00
CA PRO A 237 14.26 -20.73 -0.85
C PRO A 237 13.25 -20.02 0.06
N GLU A 238 13.32 -18.68 0.19
CA GLU A 238 12.39 -17.93 1.02
C GLU A 238 10.99 -17.93 0.41
N PHE A 239 10.89 -17.79 -0.91
CA PHE A 239 9.61 -17.94 -1.61
C PHE A 239 9.07 -19.37 -1.51
N GLN A 240 9.92 -20.40 -1.55
CA GLN A 240 9.50 -21.78 -1.31
C GLN A 240 8.97 -21.98 0.13
N TYR A 241 9.54 -21.30 1.13
CA TYR A 241 9.01 -21.31 2.49
C TYR A 241 7.66 -20.62 2.60
N ILE A 242 7.49 -19.47 1.95
CA ILE A 242 6.20 -18.77 1.87
C ILE A 242 5.12 -19.68 1.26
N MET A 243 5.41 -20.36 0.15
CA MET A 243 4.44 -21.29 -0.47
C MET A 243 4.06 -22.45 0.46
N LYS A 244 5.01 -22.98 1.24
CA LYS A 244 4.73 -24.03 2.24
C LYS A 244 3.87 -23.49 3.39
N ASP A 245 4.11 -22.26 3.82
CA ASP A 245 3.33 -21.62 4.89
C ASP A 245 1.90 -21.32 4.44
N ILE A 246 1.72 -20.86 3.20
CA ILE A 246 0.41 -20.71 2.57
C ILE A 246 -0.35 -22.04 2.57
N ALA A 247 0.29 -23.12 2.09
CA ALA A 247 -0.33 -24.45 2.09
C ALA A 247 -0.70 -24.94 3.50
N ARG A 248 0.19 -24.71 4.49
CA ARG A 248 -0.07 -25.06 5.90
C ARG A 248 -1.24 -24.26 6.46
N PHE A 249 -1.27 -22.95 6.24
CA PHE A 249 -2.35 -22.07 6.68
C PHE A 249 -3.69 -22.52 6.09
N ASN A 250 -3.75 -22.76 4.79
CA ASN A 250 -4.96 -23.22 4.10
C ASN A 250 -5.47 -24.56 4.61
N ALA A 251 -4.58 -25.49 4.98
CA ALA A 251 -4.97 -26.78 5.58
C ALA A 251 -5.48 -26.66 7.02
N MET A 252 -5.09 -25.59 7.73
CA MET A 252 -5.42 -25.38 9.14
C MET A 252 -6.56 -24.38 9.37
N LYS A 253 -6.95 -23.60 8.36
CA LYS A 253 -7.90 -22.48 8.51
C LYS A 253 -9.26 -22.87 9.10
N ASP A 254 -9.78 -24.06 8.76
CA ASP A 254 -11.09 -24.54 9.25
C ASP A 254 -11.10 -24.77 10.78
N LYS A 255 -9.93 -25.03 11.37
CA LYS A 255 -9.77 -25.25 12.81
C LYS A 255 -9.22 -24.02 13.54
N ARG A 256 -9.02 -22.89 12.86
CA ARG A 256 -8.39 -21.69 13.44
C ARG A 256 -9.04 -21.22 14.74
N ASN A 257 -10.38 -21.30 14.81
CA ASN A 257 -11.15 -20.85 15.97
C ASN A 257 -11.40 -21.97 16.99
N ILE A 258 -10.77 -23.13 16.84
CA ILE A 258 -10.93 -24.30 17.70
C ILE A 258 -9.55 -24.68 18.25
N VAL A 259 -9.30 -24.28 19.49
CA VAL A 259 -8.01 -24.52 20.14
C VAL A 259 -8.12 -25.72 21.08
N SER A 260 -7.18 -26.67 20.96
CA SER A 260 -7.12 -27.81 21.88
C SER A 260 -6.77 -27.35 23.30
N LEU A 261 -7.48 -27.91 24.29
CA LEU A 261 -7.19 -27.74 25.72
C LEU A 261 -6.33 -28.88 26.27
N ASN A 262 -5.96 -29.87 25.44
CA ASN A 262 -5.05 -30.93 25.84
C ASN A 262 -3.62 -30.41 25.89
N TYR A 263 -3.01 -30.41 27.08
CA TYR A 263 -1.65 -29.90 27.29
C TYR A 263 -0.62 -30.60 26.39
N ALA A 264 -0.60 -31.94 26.36
CA ALA A 264 0.38 -32.69 25.58
C ALA A 264 0.27 -32.42 24.07
N GLN A 265 -0.95 -32.22 23.56
CA GLN A 265 -1.16 -31.81 22.18
C GLN A 265 -0.59 -30.41 21.91
N ARG A 266 -0.89 -29.44 22.78
CA ARG A 266 -0.42 -28.05 22.62
C ARG A 266 1.09 -27.91 22.78
N GLU A 267 1.69 -28.67 23.71
CA GLU A 267 3.14 -28.73 23.88
C GLU A 267 3.82 -29.31 22.62
N LYS A 268 3.24 -30.38 22.05
CA LYS A 268 3.73 -30.96 20.79
C LYS A 268 3.64 -29.96 19.64
N GLU A 269 2.51 -29.29 19.45
CA GLU A 269 2.31 -28.27 18.41
C GLU A 269 3.36 -27.14 18.53
N ASN A 270 3.56 -26.61 19.74
CA ASN A 270 4.56 -25.57 20.00
C ASN A 270 5.98 -26.05 19.67
N ASN A 271 6.36 -27.26 20.11
CA ASN A 271 7.69 -27.82 19.86
C ASN A 271 7.94 -28.05 18.35
N GLU A 272 6.93 -28.47 17.59
CA GLU A 272 7.00 -28.62 16.14
C GLU A 272 7.18 -27.27 15.43
N GLU A 273 6.52 -26.21 15.92
CA GLU A 273 6.70 -24.85 15.40
C GLU A 273 8.09 -24.27 15.69
N ASP A 274 8.60 -24.45 16.90
CA ASP A 274 9.93 -24.01 17.29
C ASP A 274 11.01 -24.76 16.49
N ALA A 275 10.86 -26.08 16.32
CA ALA A 275 11.77 -26.88 15.51
C ALA A 275 11.78 -26.43 14.04
N LEU A 276 10.59 -26.16 13.47
CA LEU A 276 10.47 -25.65 12.09
C LEU A 276 11.14 -24.27 11.95
N ARG A 277 10.89 -23.35 12.90
CA ARG A 277 11.48 -22.02 12.92
C ARG A 277 13.01 -22.10 13.01
N LEU A 278 13.53 -22.90 13.93
CA LEU A 278 14.97 -23.10 14.12
C LEU A 278 15.62 -23.69 12.85
N ALA A 279 15.00 -24.71 12.24
CA ALA A 279 15.51 -25.31 11.01
C ALA A 279 15.64 -24.28 9.88
N ARG A 280 14.65 -23.39 9.71
CA ARG A 280 14.70 -22.33 8.70
C ARG A 280 15.75 -21.26 9.00
N ILE A 281 15.90 -20.87 10.26
CA ILE A 281 16.95 -19.91 10.67
C ILE A 281 18.33 -20.49 10.37
N ASN A 282 18.59 -21.73 10.77
CA ASN A 282 19.87 -22.41 10.54
C ASN A 282 20.18 -22.53 9.04
N ASP A 283 19.18 -22.88 8.24
CA ASP A 283 19.31 -22.95 6.78
C ASP A 283 19.61 -21.57 6.15
N ARG A 284 18.98 -20.49 6.64
CA ARG A 284 19.30 -19.12 6.21
C ARG A 284 20.72 -18.71 6.61
N PHE A 285 21.14 -18.98 7.85
CA PHE A 285 22.50 -18.68 8.31
C PHE A 285 23.56 -19.44 7.51
N LYS A 286 23.30 -20.71 7.19
CA LYS A 286 24.15 -21.51 6.32
C LYS A 286 24.30 -20.90 4.92
N ARG A 287 23.22 -20.40 4.31
CA ARG A 287 23.26 -19.69 3.01
C ARG A 287 24.03 -18.37 3.09
N GLU A 288 23.91 -17.64 4.19
CA GLU A 288 24.56 -16.35 4.41
C GLU A 288 26.01 -16.46 4.91
N GLY A 289 26.51 -17.69 5.14
CA GLY A 289 27.85 -17.91 5.68
C GLY A 289 28.02 -17.46 7.14
N LYS A 290 26.92 -17.37 7.90
CA LYS A 290 26.91 -17.00 9.32
C LYS A 290 27.03 -18.26 10.20
N PRO A 291 27.63 -18.15 11.40
CA PRO A 291 27.64 -19.26 12.35
C PRO A 291 26.21 -19.63 12.77
N CYS A 292 25.96 -20.93 12.89
CA CYS A 292 24.71 -21.51 13.38
C CYS A 292 24.65 -21.52 14.90
#